data_AF-A0A4Y4M4R0-F1
#
_entry.id   AF-A0A4Y4M4R0-F1
#
_cell.length_a   1.000
_cell.length_b   1.000
_cell.length_c   1.000
_cell.angle_alpha   90.00
_cell.angle_beta   90.00
_cell.angle_gamma   90.00
#
_symmetry.space_group_name_H-M   'P 1'
#
loop_
_entity.id
_entity.type
_entity.pdbx_description
1 polymer ?
#
loop_
_entity_poly.entity_id
_entity_poly.type
_entity_poly.pdbx_seq_one_letter_code
_entity_poly.pdbx_strand_id
1 'polypeptide(L)'
;MLEQIGIDRQIKKDIIKGILSETFKGCKIHYFDQGNTWEIEDAKQLDDHSICFSLIKNESEFPIMIEIAGTPDKNALERGQYLAKIISDKLNCKTITDYKEPHESLYCPSDSVIFDKGHSYFADDSNTIWADGEGDEVKIVKEIFLVNYKFDDKANLINGSS
;
A
#
# COMPACT_ATOMS: atom_id res chain seq x y z
N MET A 1 6.98 10.72 -0.18
CA MET A 1 5.87 10.16 0.64
C MET A 1 6.03 8.65 0.60
N LEU A 2 5.88 7.95 1.72
CA LEU A 2 5.94 6.48 1.74
C LEU A 2 4.58 5.92 1.35
N GLU A 3 4.55 4.81 0.61
CA GLU A 3 3.29 4.08 0.42
C GLU A 3 3.08 3.15 1.61
N GLN A 4 1.92 3.23 2.27
CA GLN A 4 1.55 2.39 3.41
C GLN A 4 0.31 1.56 3.07
N ILE A 5 0.42 0.24 3.21
CA ILE A 5 -0.65 -0.70 2.87
C ILE A 5 -0.87 -1.68 4.03
N GLY A 6 -2.06 -1.68 4.61
CA GLY A 6 -2.46 -2.65 5.62
C GLY A 6 -3.00 -3.92 4.98
N ILE A 7 -2.76 -5.08 5.60
CA ILE A 7 -3.29 -6.38 5.16
C ILE A 7 -3.93 -7.13 6.34
N ASP A 8 -5.10 -7.75 6.11
CA ASP A 8 -5.94 -8.42 7.11
C ASP A 8 -5.39 -9.75 7.67
N ARG A 9 -4.11 -10.05 7.43
CA ARG A 9 -3.50 -11.32 7.79
C ARG A 9 -1.99 -11.21 7.95
N GLN A 10 -1.43 -12.20 8.64
CA GLN A 10 0.02 -12.41 8.66
C GLN A 10 0.52 -12.78 7.27
N ILE A 11 1.63 -12.17 6.85
CA ILE A 11 2.24 -12.41 5.55
C ILE A 11 3.77 -12.48 5.67
N LYS A 12 4.41 -13.32 4.85
CA LYS A 12 5.87 -13.44 4.82
C LYS A 12 6.44 -12.46 3.80
N LYS A 13 7.62 -11.90 4.10
CA LYS A 13 8.32 -10.96 3.22
C LYS A 13 8.52 -11.49 1.79
N ASP A 14 8.82 -12.78 1.63
CA ASP A 14 9.08 -13.37 0.31
C ASP A 14 7.85 -13.31 -0.61
N ILE A 15 6.64 -13.35 -0.04
CA ILE A 15 5.39 -13.25 -0.81
C ILE A 15 5.23 -11.81 -1.33
N ILE A 16 5.43 -10.80 -0.48
CA ILE A 16 5.36 -9.40 -0.88
C ILE A 16 6.48 -9.05 -1.86
N LYS A 17 7.71 -9.53 -1.61
CA LYS A 17 8.85 -9.39 -2.52
C LYS A 17 8.50 -9.94 -3.91
N GLY A 18 7.91 -11.14 -3.99
CA GLY A 18 7.46 -11.74 -5.24
C GLY A 18 6.43 -10.89 -5.98
N ILE A 19 5.40 -10.39 -5.29
CA ILE A 19 4.38 -9.53 -5.88
C ILE A 19 5.00 -8.24 -6.43
N LEU A 20 5.86 -7.58 -5.65
CA LEU A 20 6.53 -6.35 -6.09
C LEU A 20 7.48 -6.60 -7.27
N SER A 21 8.23 -7.69 -7.27
CA SER A 21 9.12 -8.06 -8.38
C SER A 21 8.37 -8.40 -9.66
N GLU A 22 7.19 -9.01 -9.55
CA GLU A 22 6.31 -9.25 -10.70
C GLU A 22 5.68 -7.96 -11.24
N THR A 23 5.38 -7.02 -10.35
CA THR A 23 4.69 -5.77 -10.67
C THR A 23 5.66 -4.73 -11.26
N PHE A 24 6.87 -4.61 -10.71
CA PHE A 24 7.89 -3.66 -11.13
C PHE A 24 9.15 -4.38 -11.59
N LYS A 25 9.07 -5.05 -12.75
CA LYS A 25 10.15 -5.90 -13.29
C LYS A 25 11.43 -5.12 -13.63
N GLY A 26 11.32 -3.80 -13.78
CA GLY A 26 12.43 -2.89 -14.04
C GLY A 26 13.12 -2.43 -12.76
N CYS A 27 12.66 -2.87 -11.59
CA CYS A 27 13.19 -2.51 -10.29
C CYS A 27 13.81 -3.70 -9.55
N LYS A 28 14.84 -3.43 -8.74
CA LYS A 28 15.35 -4.38 -7.75
C LYS A 28 14.55 -4.21 -6.46
N ILE A 29 14.00 -5.32 -5.94
CA ILE A 29 13.18 -5.27 -4.72
C ILE A 29 14.01 -5.75 -3.54
N HIS A 30 14.14 -4.87 -2.54
CA HIS A 30 14.91 -5.12 -1.33
C HIS A 30 14.00 -5.13 -0.10
N TYR A 31 14.22 -6.09 0.79
CA TYR A 31 13.56 -6.07 2.09
C TYR A 31 14.36 -5.19 3.06
N PHE A 32 13.66 -4.38 3.82
CA PHE A 32 14.19 -3.52 4.85
C PHE A 32 13.59 -3.92 6.20
N ASP A 33 14.42 -4.45 7.11
CA ASP A 33 13.96 -4.93 8.41
C ASP A 33 13.86 -3.77 9.43
N GLN A 34 12.98 -2.82 9.14
CA GLN A 34 12.70 -1.66 10.00
C GLN A 34 12.16 -2.06 11.37
N GLY A 35 11.50 -3.22 11.46
CA GLY A 35 10.93 -3.74 12.71
C GLY A 35 11.97 -4.29 13.69
N ASN A 36 13.23 -4.46 13.27
CA ASN A 36 14.24 -5.12 14.10
C ASN A 36 15.64 -4.49 13.96
N THR A 37 16.27 -4.61 12.78
CA THR A 37 17.69 -4.27 12.61
C THR A 37 17.96 -2.96 11.88
N TRP A 38 16.96 -2.40 11.19
CA TRP A 38 17.13 -1.29 10.24
C TRP A 38 18.15 -1.61 9.14
N GLU A 39 18.32 -2.90 8.81
CA GLU A 39 19.20 -3.33 7.73
C GLU A 39 18.41 -3.57 6.44
N ILE A 40 19.01 -3.16 5.32
CA ILE A 40 18.49 -3.46 3.98
C ILE A 40 19.18 -4.72 3.47
N GLU A 41 18.38 -5.72 3.10
CA GLU A 41 18.85 -6.94 2.44
C GLU A 41 19.56 -6.57 1.13
N ASP A 42 20.78 -7.08 0.96
CA ASP A 42 21.63 -6.77 -0.20
C ASP A 42 21.90 -5.27 -0.41
N ALA A 43 22.03 -4.48 0.68
CA ALA A 43 22.25 -3.02 0.62
C ALA A 43 23.36 -2.57 -0.38
N LYS A 44 24.40 -3.39 -0.60
CA LYS A 44 25.47 -3.11 -1.56
C LYS A 44 25.01 -3.12 -3.03
N GLN A 45 23.83 -3.65 -3.31
CA GLN A 45 23.26 -3.79 -4.65
C GLN A 45 22.24 -2.67 -4.99
N LEU A 46 21.96 -1.78 -4.04
CA LEU A 46 21.06 -0.64 -4.20
C LEU A 46 21.53 0.30 -5.32
N ASP A 47 20.57 0.78 -6.09
CA ASP A 47 20.73 1.75 -7.17
C ASP A 47 19.46 2.59 -7.36
N ASP A 48 19.46 3.48 -8.35
CA ASP A 48 18.34 4.38 -8.68
C ASP A 48 17.07 3.65 -9.16
N HIS A 49 17.11 2.33 -9.30
CA HIS A 49 15.98 1.49 -9.67
C HIS A 49 15.64 0.48 -8.57
N SER A 50 16.03 0.77 -7.33
CA SER A 50 15.74 -0.08 -6.18
C SER A 50 14.50 0.40 -5.43
N ILE A 51 13.58 -0.52 -5.16
CA ILE A 51 12.44 -0.32 -4.27
C ILE A 51 12.70 -1.10 -3.00
N CYS A 52 12.59 -0.44 -1.85
CA CYS A 52 12.68 -1.08 -0.54
C CYS A 52 11.28 -1.25 0.05
N PHE A 53 11.05 -2.34 0.77
CA PHE A 53 9.83 -2.51 1.55
C PHE A 53 10.09 -3.12 2.93
N SER A 54 9.28 -2.76 3.91
CA SER A 54 9.29 -3.33 5.25
C SER A 54 7.94 -3.96 5.59
N LEU A 55 7.93 -4.87 6.57
CA LEU A 55 6.70 -5.40 7.17
C LEU A 55 6.69 -5.01 8.64
N ILE A 56 5.77 -4.13 9.00
CA ILE A 56 5.62 -3.60 10.35
C ILE A 56 4.41 -4.26 10.99
N LYS A 57 4.55 -4.73 12.23
CA LYS A 57 3.42 -5.25 12.99
C LYS A 57 2.51 -4.09 13.37
N ASN A 58 1.21 -4.27 13.17
CA ASN A 58 0.19 -3.33 13.60
C ASN A 58 -0.79 -4.06 14.51
N GLU A 59 -1.37 -3.34 15.48
CA GLU A 59 -2.34 -3.88 16.45
C GLU A 59 -3.80 -3.75 15.97
N SER A 60 -4.03 -3.11 14.82
CA SER A 60 -5.35 -3.03 14.20
C SER A 60 -5.80 -4.37 13.59
N GLU A 61 -7.01 -4.39 13.04
CA GLU A 61 -7.54 -5.49 12.22
C GLU A 61 -6.73 -5.76 10.94
N PHE A 62 -5.76 -4.89 10.63
CA PHE A 62 -4.74 -5.07 9.61
C PHE A 62 -3.39 -5.36 10.27
N PRO A 63 -3.13 -6.59 10.74
CA PRO A 63 -2.02 -6.88 11.65
C PRO A 63 -0.61 -6.69 11.05
N ILE A 64 -0.51 -6.45 9.74
CA ILE A 64 0.73 -6.09 9.06
C ILE A 64 0.50 -4.83 8.22
N MET A 65 1.38 -3.86 8.39
CA MET A 65 1.55 -2.71 7.50
C MET A 65 2.78 -2.93 6.62
N ILE A 66 2.60 -2.77 5.33
CA ILE A 66 3.67 -2.80 4.32
C ILE A 66 4.04 -1.34 4.05
N GLU A 67 5.26 -0.94 4.39
CA GLU A 67 5.80 0.36 3.96
C GLU A 67 6.68 0.16 2.73
N ILE A 68 6.53 1.02 1.73
CA ILE A 68 7.30 0.97 0.49
C ILE A 68 8.01 2.31 0.27
N ALA A 69 9.30 2.23 -0.07
CA ALA A 69 10.20 3.35 -0.29
C ALA A 69 11.06 3.14 -1.54
N GLY A 70 11.76 4.19 -1.99
CA GLY A 70 12.59 4.14 -3.20
C GLY A 70 11.80 4.25 -4.50
N THR A 71 10.50 4.52 -4.40
CA THR A 71 9.62 4.82 -5.53
C THR A 71 9.60 6.34 -5.81
N PRO A 72 9.23 6.79 -7.03
CA PRO A 72 9.15 8.23 -7.32
C PRO A 72 8.09 8.93 -6.46
N ASP A 73 8.41 10.05 -5.81
CA ASP A 73 7.45 10.81 -4.98
C ASP A 73 6.16 11.19 -5.71
N LYS A 74 6.24 11.37 -7.03
CA LYS A 74 5.09 11.69 -7.85
C LYS A 74 4.11 10.50 -7.91
N ASN A 75 2.85 10.78 -7.61
CA ASN A 75 1.74 9.82 -7.59
C ASN A 75 1.90 8.67 -6.57
N ALA A 76 2.55 8.94 -5.43
CA ALA A 76 2.72 7.95 -4.36
C ALA A 76 1.39 7.38 -3.86
N LEU A 77 0.38 8.24 -3.68
CA LEU A 77 -0.96 7.84 -3.27
C LEU A 77 -1.62 6.87 -4.27
N GLU A 78 -1.64 7.24 -5.55
CA GLU A 78 -2.22 6.42 -6.62
C GLU A 78 -1.48 5.08 -6.76
N ARG A 79 -0.17 5.07 -6.49
CA ARG A 79 0.65 3.86 -6.48
C ARG A 79 0.33 2.98 -5.27
N GLY A 80 0.13 3.57 -4.09
CA GLY A 80 -0.35 2.86 -2.90
C GLY A 80 -1.67 2.15 -3.16
N GLN A 81 -2.64 2.87 -3.77
CA GLN A 81 -3.93 2.31 -4.17
C GLN A 81 -3.81 1.20 -5.22
N TYR A 82 -2.96 1.39 -6.23
CA TYR A 82 -2.67 0.37 -7.24
C TYR A 82 -2.07 -0.90 -6.62
N LEU A 83 -1.10 -0.76 -5.72
CA LEU A 83 -0.43 -1.88 -5.07
C LEU A 83 -1.33 -2.60 -4.06
N ALA A 84 -2.09 -1.85 -3.25
CA ALA A 84 -3.06 -2.42 -2.31
C ALA A 84 -4.07 -3.30 -3.06
N LYS A 85 -4.62 -2.80 -4.17
CA LYS A 85 -5.50 -3.59 -5.04
C LYS A 85 -4.83 -4.85 -5.59
N ILE A 86 -3.62 -4.76 -6.14
CA ILE A 86 -2.89 -5.92 -6.67
C ILE A 86 -2.67 -6.98 -5.59
N ILE A 87 -2.28 -6.56 -4.39
CA ILE A 87 -2.03 -7.45 -3.25
C ILE A 87 -3.35 -8.12 -2.83
N SER A 88 -4.42 -7.34 -2.68
CA SER A 88 -5.76 -7.85 -2.37
C SER A 88 -6.22 -8.91 -3.37
N ASP A 89 -6.11 -8.63 -4.67
CA ASP A 89 -6.55 -9.52 -5.75
C ASP A 89 -5.69 -10.80 -5.80
N LYS A 90 -4.36 -10.69 -5.69
CA LYS A 90 -3.45 -11.85 -5.76
C LYS A 90 -3.54 -12.76 -4.54
N LEU A 91 -3.76 -12.20 -3.35
CA LEU A 91 -3.78 -12.94 -2.10
C LEU A 91 -5.19 -13.28 -1.61
N ASN A 92 -6.22 -12.80 -2.31
CA ASN A 92 -7.63 -12.90 -1.91
C ASN A 92 -7.81 -12.47 -0.44
N CYS A 93 -7.38 -11.23 -0.16
CA CYS A 93 -7.34 -10.66 1.18
C CYS A 93 -7.89 -9.24 1.19
N LYS A 94 -8.31 -8.77 2.38
CA LYS A 94 -8.62 -7.37 2.57
C LYS A 94 -7.34 -6.56 2.74
N THR A 95 -7.25 -5.43 2.05
CA THR A 95 -6.18 -4.44 2.22
C THR A 95 -6.74 -3.04 2.44
N ILE A 96 -6.00 -2.18 3.13
CA ILE A 96 -6.31 -0.76 3.33
C ILE A 96 -5.12 0.12 2.94
N THR A 97 -5.38 1.32 2.44
CA THR A 97 -4.35 2.33 2.14
C THR A 97 -5.00 3.71 2.11
N ASP A 98 -4.18 4.75 2.23
CA ASP A 98 -4.61 6.13 2.12
C ASP A 98 -5.42 6.39 0.84
N TYR A 99 -6.44 7.21 1.01
CA TYR A 99 -7.25 7.76 -0.05
C TYR A 99 -7.20 9.28 -0.06
N LYS A 100 -7.34 9.85 -1.25
CA LYS A 100 -7.60 11.28 -1.42
C LYS A 100 -8.44 11.45 -2.66
N GLU A 101 -9.63 12.03 -2.48
CA GLU A 101 -10.47 12.33 -3.61
C GLU A 101 -9.84 13.48 -4.41
N PRO A 102 -9.74 13.38 -5.75
CA PRO A 102 -9.39 14.51 -6.56
C PRO A 102 -10.44 15.61 -6.34
N HIS A 103 -10.00 16.75 -5.81
CA HIS A 103 -10.80 17.97 -5.61
C HIS A 103 -11.74 18.04 -4.39
N GLU A 104 -11.73 17.10 -3.44
CA GLU A 104 -12.49 17.26 -2.19
C GLU A 104 -11.68 17.90 -1.04
N SER A 105 -12.41 18.48 -0.08
CA SER A 105 -11.83 19.20 1.05
C SER A 105 -11.19 18.25 2.08
N LEU A 106 -10.13 18.73 2.73
CA LEU A 106 -9.21 18.05 3.67
C LEU A 106 -9.82 17.38 4.94
N TYR A 107 -11.13 17.23 5.05
CA TYR A 107 -11.79 16.60 6.20
C TYR A 107 -13.04 15.86 5.73
N CYS A 108 -12.85 14.64 5.22
CA CYS A 108 -13.92 13.70 4.95
C CYS A 108 -13.71 12.51 5.90
N PRO A 109 -14.75 11.91 6.51
CA PRO A 109 -14.62 10.73 7.36
C PRO A 109 -14.26 9.47 6.55
N SER A 110 -13.43 9.60 5.52
CA SER A 110 -13.13 8.58 4.51
C SER A 110 -11.75 8.84 3.92
N ASP A 111 -10.74 8.90 4.79
CA ASP A 111 -9.35 9.15 4.38
C ASP A 111 -8.63 7.87 3.95
N SER A 112 -9.32 6.72 4.01
CA SER A 112 -8.81 5.42 3.56
C SER A 112 -9.70 4.74 2.51
N VAL A 113 -9.08 3.88 1.71
CA VAL A 113 -9.77 2.94 0.82
C VAL A 113 -9.43 1.50 1.20
N ILE A 114 -10.47 0.67 1.24
CA ILE A 114 -10.36 -0.78 1.44
C ILE A 114 -10.60 -1.51 0.12
N PHE A 115 -9.78 -2.50 -0.19
CA PHE A 115 -10.02 -3.47 -1.26
C PHE A 115 -10.32 -4.84 -0.64
N ASP A 116 -11.43 -5.46 -1.04
CA ASP A 116 -11.84 -6.79 -0.57
C ASP A 116 -12.63 -7.53 -1.66
N LYS A 117 -12.21 -8.75 -2.00
CA LYS A 117 -12.88 -9.63 -2.99
C LYS A 117 -13.19 -8.96 -4.33
N GLY A 118 -12.30 -8.10 -4.82
CA GLY A 118 -12.45 -7.38 -6.08
C GLY A 118 -13.33 -6.12 -6.02
N HIS A 119 -13.84 -5.77 -4.84
CA HIS A 119 -14.58 -4.55 -4.57
C HIS A 119 -13.70 -3.50 -3.87
N SER A 120 -14.06 -2.23 -4.02
CA SER A 120 -13.39 -1.10 -3.39
C SER A 120 -14.37 -0.32 -2.52
N TYR A 121 -13.94 0.13 -1.35
CA TYR A 121 -14.78 0.81 -0.37
C TYR A 121 -14.08 2.03 0.20
N PHE A 122 -14.81 3.14 0.37
CA PHE A 122 -14.37 4.17 1.29
C PHE A 122 -14.52 3.71 2.72
N ALA A 123 -13.52 4.05 3.51
CA ALA A 123 -13.36 3.60 4.86
C ALA A 123 -13.02 4.78 5.78
N ASP A 124 -13.79 4.90 6.86
CA ASP A 124 -13.54 5.84 7.94
C ASP A 124 -12.53 5.23 8.90
N ASP A 125 -11.33 5.79 8.90
CA ASP A 125 -10.23 5.45 9.77
C ASP A 125 -10.02 6.47 10.89
N SER A 126 -10.97 7.40 11.11
CA SER A 126 -10.91 8.35 12.22
C SER A 126 -11.05 7.66 13.57
N ASN A 127 -10.14 7.94 14.52
CA ASN A 127 -10.08 7.30 15.85
C ASN A 127 -9.96 5.77 15.72
N THR A 128 -9.00 5.33 14.90
CA THR A 128 -8.71 3.91 14.70
C THR A 128 -7.24 3.59 14.92
N ILE A 129 -6.99 2.36 15.41
CA ILE A 129 -5.63 1.86 15.63
C ILE A 129 -4.79 1.94 14.33
N TRP A 130 -5.45 1.82 13.18
CA TRP A 130 -4.81 1.94 11.86
C TRP A 130 -4.22 3.34 11.60
N ALA A 131 -4.98 4.41 11.80
CA ALA A 131 -4.58 5.75 11.37
C ALA A 131 -3.95 6.60 12.48
N ASP A 132 -4.62 6.73 13.61
CA ASP A 132 -4.18 7.60 14.72
C ASP A 132 -3.71 6.81 15.95
N GLY A 133 -3.82 5.48 15.93
CA GLY A 133 -3.38 4.62 17.03
C GLY A 133 -4.32 4.61 18.22
N GLU A 134 -5.52 5.18 18.08
CA GLU A 134 -6.56 5.23 19.12
C GLU A 134 -7.80 4.44 18.69
N GLY A 135 -8.66 4.03 19.63
CA GLY A 135 -10.02 3.57 19.30
C GLY A 135 -10.16 2.17 18.67
N ASP A 136 -11.17 2.04 17.80
CA ASP A 136 -11.74 0.77 17.32
C ASP A 136 -11.28 0.43 15.87
N GLU A 137 -11.90 -0.58 15.25
CA GLU A 137 -11.68 -0.97 13.85
C GLU A 137 -12.19 0.09 12.85
N VAL A 138 -11.57 0.11 11.67
CA VAL A 138 -11.94 0.91 10.50
C VAL A 138 -13.33 0.53 10.00
N LYS A 139 -14.15 1.54 9.67
CA LYS A 139 -15.55 1.35 9.26
C LYS A 139 -15.71 1.57 7.77
N ILE A 140 -16.31 0.61 7.07
CA ILE A 140 -16.73 0.80 5.69
C ILE A 140 -17.88 1.80 5.62
N VAL A 141 -17.72 2.86 4.83
CA VAL A 141 -18.72 3.92 4.64
C VAL A 141 -19.60 3.60 3.42
N LYS A 142 -18.98 3.36 2.26
CA LYS A 142 -19.69 3.01 1.01
C LYS A 142 -18.78 2.29 0.03
N GLU A 143 -19.37 1.46 -0.83
CA GLU A 143 -18.68 0.91 -2.01
C GLU A 143 -18.46 2.00 -3.06
N ILE A 144 -17.32 1.95 -3.74
CA ILE A 144 -16.90 2.93 -4.74
C ILE A 144 -16.30 2.27 -5.98
N PHE A 145 -16.30 3.01 -7.09
CA PHE A 145 -15.53 2.68 -8.28
C PHE A 145 -14.27 3.55 -8.31
N LEU A 146 -13.12 2.95 -7.99
CA LEU A 146 -11.83 3.64 -8.03
C LEU A 146 -11.27 3.62 -9.46
N VAL A 147 -10.58 4.69 -9.85
CA VAL A 147 -9.87 4.74 -11.13
C VAL A 147 -8.78 3.67 -11.13
N ASN A 148 -8.75 2.85 -12.18
CA ASN A 148 -7.69 1.85 -12.36
C ASN A 148 -6.41 2.55 -12.84
N TYR A 149 -5.58 2.98 -11.90
CA TYR A 149 -4.22 3.44 -12.20
C TYR A 149 -3.40 2.30 -12.82
N LYS A 150 -2.49 2.67 -13.71
CA LYS A 150 -1.52 1.74 -14.29
C LYS A 150 -0.14 2.33 -14.09
N PHE A 151 0.80 1.49 -13.70
CA PHE A 151 2.19 1.88 -13.53
C PHE A 151 3.07 1.02 -14.43
N ASP A 152 4.17 1.60 -14.91
CA ASP A 152 5.17 0.87 -15.68
C ASP A 152 6.04 -0.01 -14.77
N ASP A 153 6.92 -0.79 -15.39
CA ASP A 153 7.84 -1.69 -14.70
C ASP A 153 8.83 -0.97 -13.77
N LYS A 154 8.87 0.37 -13.78
CA LYS A 154 9.70 1.23 -12.92
C LYS A 154 8.87 2.12 -11.99
N ALA A 155 7.62 1.74 -11.73
CA ALA A 155 6.71 2.44 -10.82
C ALA A 155 6.34 3.88 -11.22
N ASN A 156 6.41 4.22 -12.52
CA ASN A 156 5.90 5.49 -13.06
C ASN A 156 4.46 5.33 -13.56
N LEU A 157 3.61 6.32 -13.28
CA LEU A 157 2.23 6.31 -13.74
C LEU A 157 2.18 6.32 -15.28
N ILE A 158 1.49 5.34 -15.84
CA ILE A 158 1.08 5.28 -17.25
C ILE A 158 -0.31 5.91 -17.28
N ASN A 159 -0.43 7.07 -17.93
CA ASN A 159 -1.75 7.64 -18.19
C ASN A 159 -2.55 6.64 -19.02
N GLY A 160 -3.52 5.98 -18.38
CA GLY A 160 -4.51 5.19 -19.08
C GLY A 160 -5.27 6.13 -20.00
N SER A 161 -5.21 5.91 -21.30
CA SER A 161 -6.17 6.50 -22.22
C SER A 161 -7.56 6.05 -21.76
N SER A 162 -8.33 6.99 -21.22
CA SER A 162 -9.79 6.90 -21.11
C SER A 162 -10.41 6.68 -22.47
#